data_AF-A0A3B7R3G2-F1
#
_entry.id   AF-A0A3B7R3G2-F1
#
_cell.length_a   1.000
_cell.length_b   1.000
_cell.length_c   1.000
_cell.angle_alpha   90.00
_cell.angle_beta   90.00
_cell.angle_gamma   90.00
#
_symmetry.space_group_name_H-M   'P 1'
#
loop_
_entity.id
_entity.type
_entity.pdbx_description
1 polymer ?
#
loop_
_entity_poly.entity_id
_entity_poly.type
_entity_poly.pdbx_seq_one_letter_code
_entity_poly.pdbx_strand_id
1 'polypeptide(L)'
;MKTLALLLLPAAALLTATSCSKDSVKPKPDPAVELGMQRSFHFTADNTHRDTTFASGAMESLAARTSQEMYLCFGPAAGADYINLKLDPRQMPSNFVGTYSLDSNTGAVYSRYLYRRITPSGYSASILSSDAHPTTGTLTISHYDAERKLISGSYTAQFTGVYDPTSTSTNHTQLRRCNLSLSGTFENVKLSVVP
;
A
#
# COMPACT_ATOMS: atom_id res chain seq x y z
N MET A 1 89.30 12.72 -3.63
CA MET A 1 89.26 11.57 -4.57
C MET A 1 88.16 10.61 -4.11
N LYS A 2 87.53 9.95 -5.08
CA LYS A 2 86.25 9.22 -5.02
C LYS A 2 86.28 7.90 -4.22
N THR A 3 85.12 7.58 -3.64
CA THR A 3 84.41 6.28 -3.50
C THR A 3 85.02 5.11 -2.72
N LEU A 4 84.26 4.65 -1.71
CA LEU A 4 83.61 3.32 -1.51
C LEU A 4 83.00 3.37 -0.07
N ALA A 5 81.86 2.79 0.31
CA ALA A 5 81.33 1.46 0.06
C ALA A 5 79.81 1.34 0.38
N LEU A 6 79.22 0.24 -0.10
CA LEU A 6 77.87 -0.31 0.08
C LEU A 6 77.32 -0.35 1.51
N LEU A 7 75.98 -0.30 1.65
CA LEU A 7 75.20 -1.21 2.51
C LEU A 7 73.71 -1.23 2.08
N LEU A 8 73.22 -2.44 1.77
CA LEU A 8 71.80 -2.78 1.59
C LEU A 8 71.09 -2.88 2.94
N LEU A 9 69.79 -2.52 3.01
CA LEU A 9 68.83 -3.05 3.99
C LEU A 9 67.38 -2.86 3.48
N PRO A 10 66.59 -3.93 3.28
CA PRO A 10 65.16 -3.82 2.99
C PRO A 10 64.36 -3.73 4.30
N ALA A 11 63.65 -2.62 4.52
CA ALA A 11 62.73 -2.49 5.65
C ALA A 11 61.39 -3.14 5.28
N ALA A 12 61.18 -4.37 5.76
CA ALA A 12 59.89 -5.04 5.73
C ALA A 12 58.95 -4.37 6.75
N ALA A 13 58.02 -3.55 6.25
CA ALA A 13 56.92 -3.04 7.04
C ALA A 13 55.84 -4.13 7.16
N LEU A 14 55.78 -4.79 8.32
CA LEU A 14 54.64 -5.62 8.72
C LEU A 14 53.41 -4.72 8.89
N LEU A 15 52.54 -4.68 7.88
CA LEU A 15 51.18 -4.20 8.01
C LEU A 15 50.37 -5.24 8.78
N THR A 16 50.24 -5.07 10.09
CA THR A 16 49.27 -5.82 10.90
C THR A 16 47.87 -5.35 10.52
N ALA A 17 47.22 -6.10 9.65
CA ALA A 17 45.79 -5.97 9.39
C ALA A 17 45.02 -6.30 10.69
N THR A 18 44.62 -5.27 11.43
CA THR A 18 43.56 -5.40 12.43
C THR A 18 42.26 -5.66 11.68
N SER A 19 41.95 -6.95 11.50
CA SER A 19 40.63 -7.42 11.11
C SER A 19 39.64 -6.99 12.19
N CYS A 20 39.09 -5.79 12.06
CA CYS A 20 37.86 -5.40 12.73
C CYS A 20 36.76 -6.32 12.20
N SER A 21 36.57 -7.46 12.85
CA SER A 21 35.36 -8.24 12.75
C SER A 21 34.23 -7.37 13.29
N LYS A 22 33.59 -6.61 12.40
CA LYS A 22 32.26 -6.08 12.68
C LYS A 22 31.38 -7.30 12.82
N ASP A 23 31.00 -7.63 14.04
CA ASP A 23 29.87 -8.51 14.29
C ASP A 23 28.73 -8.01 13.41
N SER A 24 28.39 -8.82 12.41
CA SER A 24 27.28 -8.55 11.53
C SER A 24 26.04 -8.75 12.38
N VAL A 25 25.58 -7.67 13.00
CA VAL A 25 24.28 -7.62 13.68
C VAL A 25 23.26 -8.09 12.65
N LYS A 26 22.75 -9.31 12.85
CA LYS A 26 21.70 -9.86 11.98
C LYS A 26 20.52 -8.89 12.05
N PRO A 27 19.95 -8.48 10.90
CA PRO A 27 18.78 -7.61 10.90
C PRO A 27 17.68 -8.24 11.76
N LYS A 28 17.10 -7.47 12.68
CA LYS A 28 15.93 -7.90 13.43
C LYS A 28 14.81 -8.21 12.42
N PRO A 29 14.10 -9.35 12.53
CA PRO A 29 12.98 -9.64 11.64
C PRO A 29 11.96 -8.51 11.69
N ASP A 30 11.33 -8.24 10.55
CA ASP A 30 10.22 -7.30 10.47
C ASP A 30 9.07 -7.80 11.37
N PRO A 31 8.34 -6.90 12.06
CA PRO A 31 7.11 -7.26 12.75
C PRO A 31 6.09 -7.90 11.82
N ALA A 32 5.14 -8.66 12.38
CA ALA A 32 4.04 -9.23 11.60
C ALA A 32 3.18 -8.13 10.96
N VAL A 33 2.75 -8.38 9.73
CA VAL A 33 1.78 -7.53 9.03
C VAL A 33 0.40 -7.80 9.63
N GLU A 34 -0.30 -6.73 10.01
CA GLU A 34 -1.69 -6.82 10.47
C GLU A 34 -2.61 -6.00 9.57
N LEU A 35 -3.70 -6.60 9.10
CA LEU A 35 -4.64 -5.95 8.18
C LEU A 35 -6.09 -6.08 8.69
N GLY A 36 -6.91 -5.11 8.33
CA GLY A 36 -8.36 -5.16 8.55
C GLY A 36 -9.10 -4.40 7.47
N MET A 37 -10.25 -4.92 7.04
CA MET A 37 -11.15 -4.21 6.13
C MET A 37 -12.60 -4.57 6.43
N GLN A 38 -13.46 -3.55 6.48
CA GLN A 38 -14.90 -3.69 6.51
C GLN A 38 -15.48 -3.05 5.26
N ARG A 39 -16.47 -3.70 4.67
CA ARG A 39 -17.17 -3.21 3.48
C ARG A 39 -18.67 -3.32 3.69
N SER A 40 -19.38 -2.21 3.45
CA SER A 40 -20.84 -2.17 3.41
C SER A 40 -21.35 -1.71 2.06
N PHE A 41 -22.34 -2.43 1.52
CA PHE A 41 -23.20 -1.95 0.46
C PHE A 41 -24.57 -1.64 1.03
N HIS A 42 -24.96 -0.37 1.04
CA HIS A 42 -26.29 0.07 1.41
C HIS A 42 -27.11 0.37 0.15
N PHE A 43 -28.13 -0.45 -0.12
CA PHE A 43 -29.03 -0.28 -1.25
C PHE A 43 -30.19 0.62 -0.84
N THR A 44 -30.17 1.87 -1.30
CA THR A 44 -31.08 2.92 -0.81
C THR A 44 -32.54 2.69 -1.22
N ALA A 45 -32.78 2.02 -2.35
CA ALA A 45 -34.12 1.80 -2.89
C ALA A 45 -34.98 0.87 -2.03
N ASP A 46 -34.37 -0.13 -1.38
CA ASP A 46 -35.06 -1.12 -0.54
C ASP A 46 -34.52 -1.18 0.88
N ASN A 47 -33.62 -0.26 1.23
CA ASN A 47 -32.98 -0.15 2.54
C ASN A 47 -32.31 -1.45 3.02
N THR A 48 -31.72 -2.22 2.09
CA THR A 48 -31.00 -3.46 2.42
C THR A 48 -29.50 -3.23 2.50
N HIS A 49 -28.83 -4.06 3.31
CA HIS A 49 -27.39 -4.04 3.47
C HIS A 49 -26.78 -5.36 3.00
N ARG A 50 -25.59 -5.27 2.40
CA ARG A 50 -24.67 -6.41 2.25
C ARG A 50 -23.35 -5.99 2.85
N ASP A 51 -23.02 -6.57 3.98
CA ASP A 51 -21.83 -6.21 4.76
C ASP A 51 -20.86 -7.39 4.83
N THR A 52 -19.57 -7.08 4.97
CA THR A 52 -18.54 -8.10 5.15
C THR A 52 -17.35 -7.49 5.88
N THR A 53 -16.63 -8.34 6.61
CA THR A 53 -15.43 -7.98 7.36
C THR A 53 -14.34 -9.00 7.05
N PHE A 54 -13.15 -8.49 6.75
CA PHE A 54 -11.95 -9.27 6.47
C PHE A 54 -10.94 -8.99 7.58
N ALA A 55 -10.48 -10.06 8.22
CA ALA A 55 -9.43 -10.01 9.25
C ALA A 55 -8.07 -10.32 8.64
N SER A 56 -7.00 -9.91 9.34
CA SER A 56 -5.60 -9.99 8.93
C SER A 56 -5.20 -11.29 8.22
N GLY A 57 -5.48 -12.45 8.81
CA GLY A 57 -5.11 -13.76 8.24
C GLY A 57 -5.81 -14.15 6.93
N ALA A 58 -6.82 -13.39 6.50
CA ALA A 58 -7.53 -13.58 5.24
C ALA A 58 -7.24 -12.46 4.21
N MET A 59 -6.34 -11.53 4.54
CA MET A 59 -6.04 -10.35 3.74
C MET A 59 -4.64 -10.39 3.13
N GLU A 60 -4.49 -9.66 2.03
CA GLU A 60 -3.22 -9.37 1.39
C GLU A 60 -3.07 -7.85 1.20
N SER A 61 -1.82 -7.41 1.07
CA SER A 61 -1.52 -6.01 0.77
C SER A 61 -0.38 -5.89 -0.22
N LEU A 62 -0.40 -4.80 -0.97
CA LEU A 62 0.74 -4.36 -1.77
C LEU A 62 0.95 -2.87 -1.49
N ALA A 63 2.16 -2.51 -1.06
CA ALA A 63 2.57 -1.11 -0.96
C ALA A 63 3.85 -0.89 -1.76
N ALA A 64 3.81 0.08 -2.67
CA ALA A 64 4.94 0.46 -3.50
C ALA A 64 5.01 1.98 -3.64
N ARG A 65 6.22 2.50 -3.85
CA ARG A 65 6.43 3.88 -4.28
C ARG A 65 7.41 3.97 -5.44
N THR A 66 7.13 4.89 -6.34
CA THR A 66 8.05 5.45 -7.33
C THR A 66 8.34 6.91 -6.97
N SER A 67 9.01 7.65 -7.85
CA SER A 67 9.16 9.10 -7.69
C SER A 67 7.87 9.89 -7.96
N GLN A 68 6.88 9.27 -8.61
CA GLN A 68 5.64 9.91 -9.05
C GLN A 68 4.41 9.45 -8.28
N GLU A 69 4.42 8.23 -7.75
CA GLU A 69 3.23 7.63 -7.12
C GLU A 69 3.62 6.79 -5.90
N MET A 70 2.86 6.93 -4.83
CA MET A 70 2.73 5.94 -3.77
C MET A 70 1.42 5.18 -3.99
N TYR A 71 1.51 3.86 -4.03
CA TYR A 71 0.40 2.95 -4.28
C TYR A 71 0.20 2.03 -3.07
N LEU A 72 -1.02 2.00 -2.53
CA LEU A 72 -1.45 1.07 -1.49
C LEU A 72 -2.63 0.27 -2.01
N CYS A 73 -2.56 -1.05 -1.93
CA CYS A 73 -3.65 -1.96 -2.28
C CYS A 73 -3.93 -2.89 -1.12
N PHE A 74 -5.20 -3.04 -0.79
CA PHE A 74 -5.69 -3.94 0.25
C PHE A 74 -6.88 -4.75 -0.29
N GLY A 75 -6.93 -6.03 0.06
CA GLY A 75 -8.04 -6.92 -0.28
C GLY A 75 -7.90 -8.27 0.42
N PRO A 76 -8.87 -9.18 0.29
CA PRO A 76 -8.74 -10.53 0.77
C PRO A 76 -7.76 -11.31 -0.13
N ALA A 77 -6.92 -12.16 0.45
CA ALA A 77 -6.03 -13.05 -0.28
C ALA A 77 -6.81 -14.00 -1.22
N ALA A 78 -8.04 -14.34 -0.82
CA ALA A 78 -9.02 -15.02 -1.66
C ALA A 78 -10.35 -14.25 -1.59
N GLY A 79 -10.81 -13.71 -2.73
CA GLY A 79 -12.08 -13.01 -2.79
C GLY A 79 -12.17 -11.99 -3.93
N ALA A 80 -13.17 -11.12 -3.83
CA ALA A 80 -13.55 -10.19 -4.89
C ALA A 80 -13.11 -8.75 -4.61
N ASP A 81 -13.04 -8.34 -3.34
CA ASP A 81 -12.99 -6.94 -2.93
C ASP A 81 -11.57 -6.38 -2.84
N TYR A 82 -11.25 -5.33 -3.60
CA TYR A 82 -9.97 -4.62 -3.46
C TYR A 82 -10.18 -3.12 -3.39
N ILE A 83 -9.36 -2.44 -2.60
CA ILE A 83 -9.25 -0.98 -2.59
C ILE A 83 -7.81 -0.59 -2.92
N ASN A 84 -7.67 0.25 -3.94
CA ASN A 84 -6.41 0.82 -4.38
C ASN A 84 -6.42 2.32 -4.05
N LEU A 85 -5.39 2.78 -3.35
CA LEU A 85 -5.16 4.16 -2.97
C LEU A 85 -3.87 4.64 -3.62
N LYS A 86 -3.92 5.78 -4.29
CA LYS A 86 -2.80 6.37 -5.03
C LYS A 86 -2.61 7.81 -4.60
N LEU A 87 -1.37 8.18 -4.29
CA LEU A 87 -0.98 9.52 -3.86
C LEU A 87 0.30 9.96 -4.57
N ASP A 88 0.45 11.27 -4.76
CA ASP A 88 1.72 11.84 -5.21
C ASP A 88 2.67 12.00 -4.01
N PRO A 89 3.80 11.27 -3.93
CA PRO A 89 4.71 11.35 -2.80
C PRO A 89 5.36 12.74 -2.65
N ARG A 90 5.32 13.59 -3.68
CA ARG A 90 5.82 14.98 -3.62
C ARG A 90 4.90 15.90 -2.80
N GLN A 91 3.65 15.48 -2.58
CA GLN A 91 2.69 16.19 -1.74
C GLN A 91 2.70 15.69 -0.28
N MET A 92 3.58 14.74 0.03
CA MET A 92 3.69 14.11 1.34
C MET A 92 4.94 14.61 2.06
N PRO A 93 4.93 14.68 3.41
CA PRO A 93 6.16 14.77 4.18
C PRO A 93 7.11 13.61 3.84
N SER A 94 8.41 13.81 4.04
CA SER A 94 9.43 12.78 3.73
C SER A 94 9.28 11.49 4.53
N ASN A 95 8.58 11.53 5.67
CA ASN A 95 8.23 10.37 6.49
C ASN A 95 6.82 9.84 6.22
N PHE A 96 6.08 10.41 5.26
CA PHE A 96 4.73 10.03 4.84
C PHE A 96 3.63 10.14 5.91
N VAL A 97 3.95 10.41 7.17
CA VAL A 97 2.99 10.49 8.27
C VAL A 97 2.09 11.70 8.08
N GLY A 98 0.78 11.47 8.11
CA GLY A 98 -0.22 12.50 7.88
C GLY A 98 -1.59 11.92 7.55
N THR A 99 -2.57 12.81 7.41
CA THR A 99 -3.91 12.48 6.93
C THR A 99 -4.16 13.16 5.60
N TYR A 100 -4.60 12.37 4.63
CA TYR A 100 -4.77 12.75 3.23
C TYR A 100 -6.24 12.52 2.86
N SER A 101 -6.88 13.53 2.26
CA SER A 101 -8.28 13.44 1.85
C SER A 101 -8.45 12.55 0.63
N LEU A 102 -9.45 11.68 0.66
CA LEU A 102 -10.07 11.11 -0.53
C LEU A 102 -11.26 12.01 -0.86
N ASP A 103 -11.23 12.68 -2.01
CA ASP A 103 -12.35 13.46 -2.53
C ASP A 103 -12.31 13.40 -4.05
N SER A 104 -13.46 13.26 -4.70
CA SER A 104 -13.57 13.07 -6.15
C SER A 104 -13.05 14.24 -7.00
N ASN A 105 -12.89 15.43 -6.41
CA ASN A 105 -12.49 16.65 -7.14
C ASN A 105 -11.13 17.17 -6.70
N THR A 106 -10.87 17.18 -5.39
CA THR A 106 -9.71 17.86 -4.80
C THR A 106 -8.92 16.98 -3.84
N GLY A 107 -9.24 15.69 -3.74
CA GLY A 107 -8.58 14.76 -2.83
C GLY A 107 -7.11 14.56 -3.22
N ALA A 108 -6.24 14.53 -2.21
CA ALA A 108 -4.84 14.14 -2.40
C ALA A 108 -4.69 12.65 -2.73
N VAL A 109 -5.73 11.86 -2.44
CA VAL A 109 -5.76 10.41 -2.66
C VAL A 109 -6.76 10.06 -3.75
N TYR A 110 -6.24 9.53 -4.85
CA TYR A 110 -7.06 8.80 -5.81
C TYR A 110 -7.44 7.44 -5.21
N SER A 111 -8.72 7.07 -5.30
CA SER A 111 -9.21 5.80 -4.79
C SER A 111 -9.95 5.01 -5.85
N ARG A 112 -9.76 3.69 -5.83
CA ARG A 112 -10.42 2.77 -6.74
C ARG A 112 -10.79 1.49 -5.99
N TYR A 113 -12.09 1.27 -5.83
CA TYR A 113 -12.63 -0.01 -5.40
C TYR A 113 -12.84 -0.93 -6.60
N LEU A 114 -12.55 -2.21 -6.42
CA LEU A 114 -12.71 -3.25 -7.42
C LEU A 114 -13.45 -4.45 -6.82
N TYR A 115 -14.45 -4.94 -7.54
CA TYR A 115 -15.13 -6.22 -7.24
C TYR A 115 -14.84 -7.22 -8.36
N ARG A 116 -13.89 -8.13 -8.12
CA ARG A 116 -13.41 -9.17 -9.04
C ARG A 116 -14.36 -10.36 -9.07
N ARG A 117 -14.57 -10.91 -10.26
CA ARG A 117 -15.26 -12.18 -10.48
C ARG A 117 -14.36 -13.11 -11.26
N ILE A 118 -14.31 -14.36 -10.83
CA ILE A 118 -13.70 -15.42 -11.61
C ILE A 118 -14.73 -15.87 -12.67
N THR A 119 -14.25 -16.02 -13.90
CA THR A 119 -15.04 -16.49 -15.04
C THR A 119 -14.30 -17.65 -15.71
N PRO A 120 -14.97 -18.48 -16.53
CA PRO A 120 -14.28 -19.56 -17.24
C PRO A 120 -13.11 -19.09 -18.12
N SER A 121 -13.15 -17.84 -18.61
CA SER A 121 -12.12 -17.25 -19.49
C SER A 121 -11.10 -16.37 -18.75
N GLY A 122 -11.09 -16.36 -17.41
CA GLY A 122 -10.19 -15.52 -16.61
C GLY A 122 -10.96 -14.75 -15.53
N TYR A 123 -10.90 -13.43 -15.53
CA TYR A 123 -11.63 -12.61 -14.57
C TYR A 123 -12.34 -11.42 -15.23
N SER A 124 -13.43 -10.98 -14.61
CA SER A 124 -14.06 -9.69 -14.88
C SER A 124 -14.12 -8.87 -13.60
N ALA A 125 -14.32 -7.56 -13.71
CA ALA A 125 -14.37 -6.69 -12.55
C ALA A 125 -15.33 -5.51 -12.73
N SER A 126 -16.04 -5.17 -11.66
CA SER A 126 -16.67 -3.87 -11.51
C SER A 126 -15.65 -2.91 -10.89
N ILE A 127 -15.49 -1.72 -11.46
CA ILE A 127 -14.52 -0.72 -11.01
C ILE A 127 -15.25 0.57 -10.62
N LEU A 128 -15.07 0.99 -9.39
CA LEU A 128 -15.57 2.27 -8.88
C LEU A 128 -14.38 3.13 -8.50
N SER A 129 -14.18 4.25 -9.19
CA SER A 129 -13.07 5.16 -8.94
C SER A 129 -13.52 6.58 -8.65
N SER A 130 -12.71 7.29 -7.86
CA SER A 130 -13.02 8.65 -7.39
C SER A 130 -13.03 9.71 -8.50
N ASP A 131 -12.41 9.46 -9.65
CA ASP A 131 -12.49 10.32 -10.84
C ASP A 131 -13.79 10.14 -11.64
N ALA A 132 -14.54 9.07 -11.39
CA ALA A 132 -15.76 8.73 -12.13
C ALA A 132 -17.01 8.74 -11.25
N HIS A 133 -16.85 8.72 -9.92
CA HIS A 133 -17.95 8.61 -8.97
C HIS A 133 -17.74 9.56 -7.80
N PRO A 134 -18.82 10.12 -7.21
CA PRO A 134 -18.73 10.88 -5.99
C PRO A 134 -18.11 10.03 -4.87
N THR A 135 -16.97 10.48 -4.36
CA THR A 135 -16.20 9.77 -3.35
C THR A 135 -15.72 10.73 -2.27
N THR A 136 -15.83 10.30 -1.01
CA THR A 136 -15.25 11.00 0.14
C THR A 136 -14.52 10.01 1.06
N GLY A 137 -13.61 10.50 1.90
CA GLY A 137 -12.92 9.67 2.88
C GLY A 137 -11.55 10.22 3.26
N THR A 138 -10.75 9.39 3.91
CA THR A 138 -9.42 9.76 4.38
C THR A 138 -8.48 8.57 4.36
N LEU A 139 -7.21 8.79 4.00
CA LEU A 139 -6.10 7.89 4.32
C LEU A 139 -5.28 8.56 5.42
N THR A 140 -5.06 7.85 6.53
CA THR A 140 -4.14 8.28 7.59
C THR A 140 -2.96 7.32 7.61
N ILE A 141 -1.76 7.84 7.42
CA ILE A 141 -0.51 7.14 7.70
C ILE A 141 -0.07 7.60 9.09
N SER A 142 -0.18 6.72 10.08
CA SER A 142 0.12 7.03 11.48
C SER A 142 1.59 6.79 11.84
N HIS A 143 2.26 5.88 11.13
CA HIS A 143 3.64 5.52 11.42
C HIS A 143 4.40 5.13 10.15
N TYR A 144 5.67 5.51 10.09
CA TYR A 144 6.64 5.05 9.10
C TYR A 144 7.97 4.71 9.79
N ASP A 145 8.34 3.44 9.72
CA ASP A 145 9.67 2.96 10.10
C ASP A 145 10.59 3.09 8.86
N ALA A 146 11.47 4.09 8.87
CA ALA A 146 12.38 4.35 7.76
C ALA A 146 13.48 3.30 7.61
N GLU A 147 13.90 2.65 8.70
CA GLU A 147 14.94 1.62 8.70
C GLU A 147 14.41 0.36 7.98
N ARG A 148 13.21 -0.08 8.36
CA ARG A 148 12.57 -1.26 7.79
C ARG A 148 11.68 -0.96 6.59
N LYS A 149 11.41 0.31 6.28
CA LYS A 149 10.46 0.76 5.24
C LYS A 149 9.05 0.20 5.48
N LEU A 150 8.55 0.30 6.71
CA LEU A 150 7.23 -0.21 7.08
C LEU A 150 6.28 0.96 7.33
N ILE A 151 5.07 0.88 6.80
CA ILE A 151 4.00 1.88 7.01
C ILE A 151 2.84 1.27 7.79
N SER A 152 2.22 2.09 8.64
CA SER A 152 1.01 1.73 9.37
C SER A 152 0.00 2.86 9.32
N GLY A 153 -1.29 2.55 9.43
CA GLY A 153 -2.34 3.53 9.27
C GLY A 153 -3.74 2.94 9.13
N SER A 154 -4.64 3.78 8.64
CA SER A 154 -6.03 3.44 8.40
C SER A 154 -6.60 4.23 7.22
N TYR A 155 -7.71 3.75 6.67
CA TYR A 155 -8.43 4.48 5.63
C TYR A 155 -9.94 4.35 5.78
N THR A 156 -10.64 5.32 5.21
CA THR A 156 -12.08 5.27 4.93
C THR A 156 -12.31 5.70 3.49
N ALA A 157 -13.31 5.10 2.83
CA ALA A 157 -13.77 5.53 1.51
C ALA A 157 -15.28 5.30 1.40
N GLN A 158 -16.00 6.33 0.94
CA GLN A 158 -17.44 6.29 0.70
C GLN A 158 -17.70 6.64 -0.76
N PHE A 159 -18.26 5.71 -1.53
CA PHE A 159 -18.79 5.95 -2.86
C PHE A 159 -20.30 6.07 -2.78
N THR A 160 -20.87 7.14 -3.34
CA THR A 160 -22.30 7.47 -3.20
C THR A 160 -23.05 7.27 -4.51
N GLY A 161 -24.21 6.60 -4.46
CA GLY A 161 -25.09 6.44 -5.63
C GLY A 161 -24.49 5.60 -6.77
N VAL A 162 -23.51 4.76 -6.46
CA VAL A 162 -22.84 3.88 -7.44
C VAL A 162 -23.74 2.71 -7.81
N TYR A 163 -23.46 2.06 -8.95
CA TYR A 163 -24.14 0.83 -9.32
C TYR A 163 -23.68 -0.33 -8.43
N ASP A 164 -24.54 -1.33 -8.22
CA ASP A 164 -24.22 -2.56 -7.50
C ASP A 164 -23.00 -3.26 -8.15
N PRO A 165 -21.81 -3.23 -7.53
CA PRO A 165 -20.63 -3.81 -8.15
C PRO A 165 -20.68 -5.34 -8.13
N THR A 166 -21.62 -5.93 -7.36
CA THR A 166 -21.87 -7.37 -7.23
C THR A 166 -22.90 -7.91 -8.22
N SER A 167 -23.53 -7.05 -9.03
CA SER A 167 -24.39 -7.48 -10.15
C SER A 167 -23.61 -8.01 -11.35
N THR A 168 -24.06 -9.11 -11.95
CA THR A 168 -23.51 -9.65 -13.20
C THR A 168 -24.15 -9.05 -14.46
N SER A 169 -25.17 -8.22 -14.31
CA SER A 169 -25.85 -7.58 -15.45
C SER A 169 -24.95 -6.53 -16.11
N THR A 170 -24.90 -6.56 -17.43
CA THR A 170 -24.19 -5.57 -18.27
C THR A 170 -25.06 -4.36 -18.59
N ASN A 171 -26.37 -4.40 -18.29
CA ASN A 171 -27.27 -3.27 -18.51
C ASN A 171 -27.25 -2.32 -17.31
N HIS A 172 -26.37 -1.32 -17.36
CA HIS A 172 -26.19 -0.32 -16.30
C HIS A 172 -27.46 0.49 -15.96
N THR A 173 -28.41 0.60 -16.88
CA THR A 173 -29.68 1.33 -16.64
C THR A 173 -30.62 0.59 -15.69
N GLN A 174 -30.45 -0.72 -15.53
CA GLN A 174 -31.29 -1.57 -14.68
C GLN A 174 -30.57 -1.99 -13.39
N LEU A 175 -29.32 -1.55 -13.19
CA LEU A 175 -28.56 -1.88 -11.99
C LEU A 175 -29.12 -1.13 -10.78
N ARG A 176 -29.34 -1.89 -9.69
CA ARG A 176 -29.61 -1.31 -8.37
C ARG A 176 -28.47 -0.35 -8.02
N ARG A 177 -28.82 0.74 -7.34
CA ARG A 177 -27.86 1.70 -6.81
C ARG A 177 -27.58 1.39 -5.34
N CYS A 178 -26.34 1.60 -4.93
CA CYS A 178 -25.93 1.48 -3.55
C CYS A 178 -24.95 2.58 -3.17
N ASN A 179 -24.84 2.83 -1.87
CA ASN A 179 -23.70 3.52 -1.27
C ASN A 179 -22.71 2.44 -0.81
N LEU A 180 -21.46 2.55 -1.24
CA LEU A 180 -20.38 1.66 -0.81
C LEU A 180 -19.53 2.37 0.25
N SER A 181 -19.43 1.77 1.43
CA SER A 181 -18.55 2.22 2.51
C SER A 181 -17.43 1.22 2.71
N LEU A 182 -16.20 1.70 2.82
CA LEU A 182 -15.00 0.94 3.15
C LEU A 182 -14.30 1.58 4.34
N SER A 183 -13.84 0.77 5.27
CA SER A 183 -12.91 1.19 6.31
C SER A 183 -11.86 0.11 6.53
N GLY A 184 -10.60 0.47 6.67
CA GLY A 184 -9.56 -0.50 6.93
C GLY A 184 -8.41 0.03 7.76
N THR A 185 -7.63 -0.90 8.28
CA THR A 185 -6.42 -0.66 9.07
C THR A 185 -5.28 -1.50 8.49
N PHE A 186 -4.07 -1.00 8.62
CA PHE A 186 -2.87 -1.72 8.20
C PHE A 186 -1.73 -1.40 9.15
N GLU A 187 -0.96 -2.42 9.53
CA GLU A 187 0.24 -2.27 10.35
C GLU A 187 1.40 -3.02 9.70
N ASN A 188 2.58 -2.43 9.83
CA ASN A 188 3.85 -3.02 9.40
C ASN A 188 3.89 -3.44 7.91
N VAL A 189 3.14 -2.75 7.04
CA VAL A 189 3.13 -3.07 5.62
C VAL A 189 4.42 -2.58 4.97
N LYS A 190 5.10 -3.48 4.24
CA LYS A 190 6.37 -3.16 3.57
C LYS A 190 6.15 -2.23 2.37
N LEU A 191 6.71 -1.04 2.44
CA LEU A 191 6.72 -0.08 1.33
C LEU A 191 7.91 -0.37 0.41
N SER A 192 7.62 -1.06 -0.70
CA SER A 192 8.62 -1.35 -1.72
C SER A 192 9.01 -0.09 -2.49
N VAL A 193 10.29 0.08 -2.80
CA VAL A 193 10.74 1.17 -3.68
C VAL A 193 10.97 0.58 -5.05
N VAL A 194 10.20 1.04 -6.02
CA VAL A 194 10.33 0.65 -7.43
C VAL A 194 11.12 1.74 -8.15
N PRO A 195 12.13 1.39 -8.97
CA PRO A 195 12.91 2.35 -9.74
C PRO A 195 12.06 3.25 -10.64
#